data_AF-A0A9P6AMK8-F1
#
_entry.id   AF-A0A9P6AMK8-F1
#
_cell.length_a   1.000
_cell.length_b   1.000
_cell.length_c   1.000
_cell.angle_alpha   90.00
_cell.angle_beta   90.00
_cell.angle_gamma   90.00
#
_symmetry.space_group_name_H-M   'P 1'
#
loop_
_entity.id
_entity.type
_entity.pdbx_description
1 polymer ?
#
loop_
_entity_poly.entity_id
_entity_poly.type
_entity_poly.pdbx_seq_one_letter_code
_entity_poly.pdbx_strand_id
1 'polypeptide(L)'
;QLSGPLLNEEHETTQQSLYKFQKGHFATGQCDGWKDISKNHLIAFLIRVTHVQDVSAEAKTADNLLQLILNEKDYIEGMLGMKLIGWVSDAGGDSRAACLCLHGLFPNLLIADCYAHQV
;
A
#
# COMPACT_ATOMS: atom_id res chain seq x y z
N GLN A 1 25.11 -9.17 19.32
CA GLN A 1 23.98 -8.53 18.61
C GLN A 1 22.70 -8.97 19.31
N LEU A 2 22.17 -8.15 20.22
CA LEU A 2 20.99 -8.46 21.06
C LEU A 2 19.71 -7.79 20.56
N SER A 3 19.81 -6.91 19.57
CA SER A 3 18.69 -6.09 19.10
C SER A 3 17.72 -6.85 18.19
N GLY A 4 18.18 -7.84 17.43
CA GLY A 4 17.32 -8.57 16.46
C GLY A 4 16.10 -9.23 17.09
N PRO A 5 16.27 -10.11 18.10
CA PRO A 5 15.15 -10.81 18.73
C PRO A 5 14.14 -9.87 19.40
N LEU A 6 14.64 -8.84 20.11
CA LEU A 6 13.78 -7.86 20.79
C LEU A 6 12.99 -7.00 19.79
N LEU A 7 13.62 -6.58 18.70
CA LEU A 7 12.95 -5.81 17.64
C LEU A 7 11.89 -6.64 16.93
N ASN A 8 12.13 -7.94 16.72
CA ASN A 8 11.15 -8.84 16.13
C ASN A 8 9.94 -9.04 17.06
N GLU A 9 10.17 -9.23 18.36
CA GLU A 9 9.10 -9.38 19.36
C GLU A 9 8.23 -8.12 19.49
N GLU A 10 8.86 -6.94 19.52
CA GLU A 10 8.13 -5.67 19.54
C GLU A 10 7.37 -5.40 18.23
N HIS A 11 7.96 -5.78 17.09
CA HIS A 11 7.29 -5.71 15.79
C HIS A 11 6.04 -6.58 15.77
N GLU A 12 6.15 -7.85 16.16
CA GLU A 12 5.02 -8.78 16.23
C GLU A 12 3.94 -8.28 17.19
N THR A 13 4.33 -7.82 18.38
CA THR A 13 3.40 -7.28 19.39
C THR A 13 2.66 -6.05 18.86
N THR A 14 3.38 -5.14 18.21
CA THR A 14 2.80 -3.93 17.61
C THR A 14 1.84 -4.30 16.49
N GLN A 15 2.22 -5.21 15.59
CA GLN A 15 1.34 -5.69 14.52
C GLN A 15 0.06 -6.34 15.06
N GLN A 16 0.16 -7.21 16.06
CA GLN A 16 -1.02 -7.86 16.66
C GLN A 16 -1.97 -6.85 17.30
N SER A 17 -1.43 -5.84 17.98
CA SER A 17 -2.21 -4.75 18.57
C SER A 17 -2.94 -3.95 17.49
N LEU A 18 -2.23 -3.62 16.41
CA LEU A 18 -2.78 -2.93 15.24
C LEU A 18 -3.91 -3.72 14.57
N TYR A 19 -3.78 -5.05 14.41
CA TYR A 19 -4.83 -5.89 13.84
C TYR A 19 -6.09 -5.90 14.69
N LYS A 20 -5.93 -6.06 16.02
CA LYS A 20 -7.07 -6.05 16.95
C LYS A 20 -7.80 -4.71 16.93
N PHE A 21 -7.07 -3.60 16.88
CA PHE A 21 -7.67 -2.27 16.88
C PHE A 21 -8.38 -1.93 15.57
N GLN A 22 -7.88 -2.43 14.45
CA GLN A 22 -8.37 -2.04 13.12
C GLN A 22 -9.50 -2.93 12.58
N LYS A 23 -9.62 -4.16 13.07
CA LYS A 23 -10.65 -5.10 12.60
C LYS A 23 -12.05 -4.50 12.64
N GLY A 24 -12.79 -4.62 11.53
CA GLY A 24 -14.16 -4.13 11.39
C GLY A 24 -14.29 -2.63 11.06
N HIS A 25 -13.19 -1.88 10.93
CA HIS A 25 -13.22 -0.47 10.57
C HIS A 25 -13.05 -0.25 9.05
N PHE A 26 -13.40 0.97 8.60
CA PHE A 26 -13.15 1.42 7.23
C PHE A 26 -11.72 1.95 7.07
N ALA A 27 -11.14 1.72 5.89
CA ALA A 27 -9.78 2.10 5.55
C ALA A 27 -9.72 2.92 4.25
N THR A 28 -8.84 3.93 4.24
CA THR A 28 -8.31 4.51 3.01
C THR A 28 -6.90 3.99 2.80
N GLY A 29 -6.63 3.39 1.65
CA GLY A 29 -5.28 3.03 1.24
C GLY A 29 -4.62 4.18 0.50
N GLN A 30 -3.33 4.36 0.70
CA GLN A 30 -2.51 5.25 -0.12
C GLN A 30 -1.27 4.51 -0.58
N CYS A 31 -0.70 4.88 -1.71
CA CYS A 31 0.63 4.42 -2.08
C CYS A 31 1.49 5.53 -2.67
N ASP A 32 2.80 5.42 -2.45
CA ASP A 32 3.80 6.33 -3.01
C ASP A 32 5.04 5.56 -3.46
N GLY A 33 5.59 5.94 -4.60
CA GLY A 33 6.71 5.25 -5.23
C GLY A 33 7.92 6.18 -5.38
N TRP A 34 9.08 5.76 -4.87
CA TRP A 34 10.32 6.53 -5.02
C TRP A 34 11.54 5.65 -5.37
N LYS A 35 12.65 6.31 -5.67
CA LYS A 35 13.96 5.65 -5.82
C LYS A 35 14.84 5.92 -4.62
N ASP A 36 15.52 4.90 -4.10
CA ASP A 36 16.56 5.12 -3.10
C ASP A 36 17.87 5.64 -3.73
N ILE A 37 18.90 5.85 -2.89
CA ILE A 37 20.23 6.31 -3.33
C ILE A 37 20.92 5.33 -4.29
N SER A 38 20.55 4.05 -4.25
CA SER A 38 21.06 2.97 -5.09
C SER A 38 20.24 2.80 -6.38
N LYS A 39 19.20 3.62 -6.58
CA LYS A 39 18.22 3.55 -7.67
C LYS A 39 17.28 2.34 -7.59
N ASN A 40 17.17 1.72 -6.42
CA ASN A 40 16.16 0.73 -6.12
C ASN A 40 14.78 1.38 -6.18
N HIS A 41 13.81 0.70 -6.79
CA HIS A 41 12.44 1.17 -6.88
C HIS A 41 11.65 0.64 -5.69
N LEU A 42 11.18 1.55 -4.84
CA LEU A 42 10.41 1.23 -3.66
C LEU A 42 8.99 1.74 -3.82
N ILE A 43 8.02 0.95 -3.36
CA ILE A 43 6.62 1.38 -3.25
C ILE A 43 6.19 1.19 -1.81
N ALA A 44 5.71 2.27 -1.18
CA ALA A 44 5.02 2.18 0.09
C ALA A 44 3.51 2.15 -0.12
N PHE A 45 2.85 1.31 0.64
CA PHE A 45 1.41 1.30 0.88
C PHE A 45 1.16 1.82 2.29
N LEU A 46 0.12 2.64 2.47
CA LEU A 46 -0.22 3.25 3.74
C LEU A 46 -1.70 3.00 4.02
N ILE A 47 -1.97 2.25 5.09
CA ILE A 47 -3.30 2.00 5.64
C ILE A 47 -3.22 2.20 7.15
N ARG A 48 -3.23 3.46 7.64
CA ARG A 48 -2.88 3.85 9.03
C ARG A 48 -1.48 3.38 9.53
N VAL A 49 -0.87 2.39 8.87
CA VAL A 49 0.42 1.71 9.06
C VAL A 49 1.04 1.61 7.66
N THR A 50 2.36 1.75 7.56
CA THR A 50 3.07 1.71 6.28
C THR A 50 3.60 0.30 6.00
N HIS A 51 3.23 -0.27 4.87
CA HIS A 51 3.77 -1.52 4.32
C HIS A 51 4.60 -1.20 3.07
N VAL A 52 5.92 -1.44 3.10
CA VAL A 52 6.82 -1.11 1.99
C VAL A 52 7.26 -2.39 1.29
N GLN A 53 7.11 -2.41 -0.03
CA GLN A 53 7.57 -3.50 -0.88
C GLN A 53 8.74 -3.02 -1.75
N ASP A 54 9.82 -3.80 -1.77
CA ASP A 54 10.94 -3.58 -2.69
C ASP A 54 10.60 -4.22 -4.04
N VAL A 55 10.45 -3.38 -5.06
CA VAL A 55 10.07 -3.78 -6.42
C VAL A 55 11.18 -3.49 -7.42
N SER A 56 12.42 -3.37 -6.96
CA SER A 56 13.58 -3.00 -7.78
C SER A 56 13.88 -3.97 -8.91
N ALA A 57 13.47 -5.23 -8.75
CA ALA A 57 13.61 -6.27 -9.76
C ALA A 57 12.45 -6.29 -10.78
N GLU A 58 11.41 -5.49 -10.57
CA GLU A 58 10.19 -5.51 -11.36
C GLU A 58 10.12 -4.32 -12.31
N ALA A 59 9.47 -4.54 -13.46
CA ALA A 59 9.23 -3.45 -14.40
C ALA A 59 8.19 -2.48 -13.84
N LYS A 60 8.50 -1.18 -13.82
CA LYS A 60 7.56 -0.12 -13.45
C LYS A 60 6.47 0.02 -14.53
N THR A 61 5.39 -0.74 -14.39
CA THR A 61 4.25 -0.77 -15.31
C THR A 61 2.94 -0.67 -14.55
N ALA A 62 1.90 -0.18 -15.24
CA ALA A 62 0.56 -0.06 -14.66
C ALA A 62 -0.01 -1.42 -14.24
N ASP A 63 0.23 -2.47 -15.03
CA ASP A 63 -0.27 -3.81 -14.74
C ASP A 63 0.40 -4.40 -13.49
N ASN A 64 1.73 -4.25 -13.36
CA ASN A 64 2.43 -4.71 -12.16
C ASN A 64 1.96 -3.96 -10.92
N LEU A 65 1.85 -2.62 -11.01
CA LEU A 65 1.34 -1.84 -9.89
C LEU A 65 -0.10 -2.24 -9.52
N LEU A 66 -0.97 -2.49 -10.50
CA LEU A 66 -2.33 -2.97 -10.23
C LEU A 66 -2.31 -4.29 -9.46
N GLN A 67 -1.46 -5.26 -9.84
CA GLN A 67 -1.33 -6.51 -9.10
C GLN A 67 -0.87 -6.31 -7.66
N LEU A 68 0.08 -5.40 -7.42
CA LEU A 68 0.52 -5.07 -6.07
C LEU A 68 -0.62 -4.45 -5.25
N ILE A 69 -1.41 -3.54 -5.85
CA ILE A 69 -2.58 -2.94 -5.19
C ILE A 69 -3.64 -4.02 -4.87
N LEU A 70 -3.87 -4.98 -5.76
CA LEU A 70 -4.81 -6.08 -5.53
C LEU A 70 -4.35 -6.98 -4.38
N ASN A 71 -3.06 -7.34 -4.35
CA ASN A 71 -2.48 -8.11 -3.25
C ASN A 71 -2.61 -7.35 -1.91
N GLU A 72 -2.37 -6.04 -1.92
CA GLU A 72 -2.50 -5.21 -0.73
C GLU A 72 -3.97 -5.09 -0.29
N LYS A 73 -4.92 -4.97 -1.24
CA LYS A 73 -6.36 -5.02 -0.95
C LYS A 73 -6.75 -6.33 -0.28
N ASP A 74 -6.28 -7.47 -0.78
CA ASP A 74 -6.54 -8.78 -0.20
C ASP A 74 -5.95 -8.91 1.21
N TYR A 75 -4.76 -8.35 1.44
CA TYR A 75 -4.16 -8.26 2.77
C TYR A 75 -5.02 -7.38 3.71
N ILE A 76 -5.45 -6.20 3.27
CA ILE A 76 -6.27 -5.27 4.08
C ILE A 76 -7.61 -5.92 4.46
N GLU A 77 -8.31 -6.51 3.49
CA GLU A 77 -9.65 -7.03 3.73
C GLU A 77 -9.65 -8.42 4.36
N GLY A 78 -8.70 -9.27 3.98
CA GLY A 78 -8.56 -10.62 4.51
C GLY A 78 -7.83 -10.65 5.85
N MET A 79 -6.58 -10.17 5.88
CA MET A 79 -5.72 -10.29 7.07
C MET A 79 -6.02 -9.22 8.12
N LEU A 80 -6.21 -7.96 7.72
CA LEU A 80 -6.52 -6.88 8.67
C LEU A 80 -8.02 -6.86 9.05
N GLY A 81 -8.87 -7.50 8.25
CA GLY A 81 -10.33 -7.50 8.45
C GLY A 81 -10.94 -6.09 8.37
N MET A 82 -10.31 -5.19 7.62
CA MET A 82 -10.82 -3.85 7.34
C MET A 82 -11.63 -3.86 6.05
N LYS A 83 -12.38 -2.78 5.78
CA LYS A 83 -13.01 -2.58 4.47
C LYS A 83 -12.35 -1.41 3.75
N LEU A 84 -11.75 -1.67 2.60
CA LEU A 84 -11.14 -0.63 1.79
C LEU A 84 -12.24 0.18 1.09
N ILE A 85 -12.31 1.48 1.36
CA ILE A 85 -13.32 2.38 0.79
C ILE A 85 -12.75 3.38 -0.21
N GLY A 86 -11.43 3.55 -0.23
CA GLY A 86 -10.76 4.46 -1.15
C GLY A 86 -9.28 4.15 -1.33
N TRP A 87 -8.73 4.61 -2.45
CA TRP A 87 -7.33 4.48 -2.84
C TRP A 87 -6.77 5.81 -3.33
N VAL A 88 -5.55 6.12 -2.91
CA VAL A 88 -4.79 7.30 -3.37
C VAL A 88 -3.42 6.85 -3.87
N SER A 89 -2.98 7.40 -5.00
CA SER A 89 -1.65 7.13 -5.56
C SER A 89 -1.05 8.41 -6.14
N ASP A 90 0.24 8.40 -6.47
CA ASP A 90 0.81 9.46 -7.30
C ASP A 90 0.10 9.55 -8.67
N ALA A 91 0.22 10.70 -9.35
CA ALA A 91 -0.39 10.93 -10.65
C ALA A 91 0.52 10.51 -11.82
N GLY A 92 1.53 9.67 -11.57
CA GLY A 92 2.42 9.11 -12.59
C GLY A 92 1.65 8.33 -13.65
N GLY A 93 2.21 8.21 -14.86
CA GLY A 93 1.50 7.59 -15.99
C GLY A 93 1.07 6.14 -15.71
N ASP A 94 1.95 5.37 -15.06
CA ASP A 94 1.68 4.00 -14.62
C ASP A 94 0.70 3.95 -13.44
N SER A 95 0.87 4.80 -12.42
CA SER A 95 -0.01 4.92 -11.25
C SER A 95 -1.44 5.29 -11.61
N ARG A 96 -1.61 6.29 -12.49
CA ARG A 96 -2.91 6.72 -12.98
C ARG A 96 -3.59 5.61 -13.78
N ALA A 97 -2.86 4.92 -14.66
CA ALA A 97 -3.41 3.80 -15.42
C ALA A 97 -3.84 2.65 -14.50
N ALA A 98 -3.03 2.29 -13.50
CA ALA A 98 -3.38 1.28 -12.50
C ALA A 98 -4.63 1.69 -11.70
N CYS A 99 -4.73 2.95 -11.27
CA CYS A 99 -5.90 3.46 -10.55
C CYS A 99 -7.18 3.44 -11.39
N LEU A 100 -7.10 3.74 -12.69
CA LEU A 100 -8.25 3.63 -13.61
C LEU A 100 -8.71 2.18 -13.77
N CYS A 101 -7.78 1.25 -13.93
CA CYS A 101 -8.10 -0.18 -13.98
C CYS A 101 -8.73 -0.66 -12.66
N LEU A 102 -8.17 -0.24 -11.52
CA LEU A 102 -8.72 -0.54 -10.20
C LEU A 102 -10.15 -0.05 -10.04
N HIS A 103 -10.46 1.16 -10.50
CA HIS A 103 -11.83 1.69 -10.49
C HIS A 103 -12.78 0.88 -11.37
N GLY A 104 -12.30 0.42 -12.53
CA GLY A 104 -13.07 -0.46 -13.41
C GLY A 104 -13.42 -1.80 -12.75
N LEU A 105 -12.52 -2.34 -11.92
CA LEU A 105 -12.74 -3.58 -11.16
C LEU A 105 -13.62 -3.35 -9.92
N PHE A 106 -13.47 -2.21 -9.26
CA PHE A 106 -14.20 -1.85 -8.03
C PHE A 106 -14.80 -0.45 -8.13
N PRO A 107 -15.93 -0.27 -8.84
CA PRO A 107 -16.54 1.04 -9.04
C PRO A 107 -17.00 1.73 -7.74
N ASN A 108 -17.16 0.96 -6.67
CA ASN A 108 -17.49 1.45 -5.33
C ASN A 108 -16.29 1.99 -4.54
N LEU A 109 -15.07 1.92 -5.08
CA LEU A 109 -13.87 2.46 -4.47
C LEU A 109 -13.70 3.93 -4.85
N LEU A 110 -13.48 4.80 -3.86
CA LEU A 110 -13.12 6.19 -4.09
C LEU A 110 -11.67 6.27 -4.57
N ILE A 111 -11.42 6.79 -5.77
CA ILE A 111 -10.07 6.98 -6.31
C ILE A 111 -9.73 8.47 -6.31
N ALA A 112 -8.56 8.83 -5.80
CA ALA A 112 -8.05 10.19 -5.88
C ALA A 112 -6.55 10.22 -6.18
N ASP A 113 -6.11 11.25 -6.89
CA ASP A 113 -4.69 11.52 -7.08
C ASP A 113 -4.10 12.13 -5.81
N CYS A 114 -2.82 11.85 -5.54
CA CYS A 114 -2.09 12.45 -4.43
C CYS A 114 -1.94 13.96 -4.64
N TYR A 115 -2.49 14.75 -3.73
CA TYR A 115 -2.46 16.21 -3.81
C TYR A 115 -1.04 16.79 -3.77
N ALA A 116 -0.10 16.14 -3.08
CA ALA A 116 1.29 16.59 -2.99
C ALA A 116 2.00 16.62 -4.35
N HIS A 117 1.51 15.86 -5.33
CA HIS A 117 2.04 15.81 -6.70
C HIS A 117 1.32 16.76 -7.67
N GLN A 118 0.33 17.54 -7.21
CA GLN A 118 -0.43 18.49 -8.05
C GLN A 118 0.15 19.92 -8.08
N VAL A 119 1.36 20.14 -7.58
CA VAL A 119 2.03 21.46 -7.56
C VAL A 119 3.07 21.59 -8.66
#